data_AF-A0A3Q0CNQ6-F1
#
_entry.id   AF-A0A3Q0CNQ6-F1
#
_cell.length_a   1.000
_cell.length_b   1.000
_cell.length_c   1.000
_cell.angle_alpha   90.00
_cell.angle_beta   90.00
_cell.angle_gamma   90.00
#
_symmetry.space_group_name_H-M   'P 1'
#
loop_
_entity.id
_entity.type
_entity.pdbx_description
1 polymer ?
#
loop_
_entity_poly.entity_id
_entity_poly.type
_entity_poly.pdbx_seq_one_letter_code
_entity_poly.pdbx_strand_id
1 'polypeptide(L)'
;MEKKIDSRSFRDGVVKKPCSRKALPLNRSAFSGVQKGSPRSCYSSTPASHSWTRHRLRELRSRCVARKFLYLWIRMTFGRVTPSRARLFHEQRILQKVFGEWREEWWVSQREWKLCVRADCHYRYYLYSLMFKSWKTFVHQQQELRKGLQRAERHDTKQKIRQAWKSWLIYMVARRTKRQMQNTALEFRRQSVLRFWWRKWRWRLGQAHADRALLAAAVKHRALSLQLQAWSRWQEQLLNRRRESWKVVTAVRHHQRWQKQRSWKAWLEYLHICRVKRRQSAASQVLEPLAVPN
;
A
#
# COMPACT_ATOMS: atom_id res chain seq x y z
N MET A 1 -19.61 -9.83 -10.77
CA MET A 1 -20.89 -10.54 -11.01
C MET A 1 -21.74 -10.41 -9.75
N GLU A 2 -22.28 -9.22 -9.53
CA GLU A 2 -23.13 -8.91 -8.37
C GLU A 2 -24.57 -9.26 -8.70
N LYS A 3 -25.20 -10.15 -7.91
CA LYS A 3 -26.63 -10.42 -8.00
C LYS A 3 -27.34 -9.70 -6.85
N LYS A 4 -28.08 -8.65 -7.22
CA LYS A 4 -29.10 -7.97 -6.41
C LYS A 4 -30.09 -8.99 -5.86
N ILE A 5 -30.35 -8.93 -4.56
CA ILE A 5 -31.40 -9.66 -3.86
C ILE A 5 -32.56 -8.69 -3.69
N ASP A 6 -33.62 -8.90 -4.46
CA ASP A 6 -34.85 -8.11 -4.33
C ASP A 6 -35.62 -8.53 -3.08
N SER A 7 -35.83 -7.56 -2.21
CA SER A 7 -36.65 -7.65 -1.01
C SER A 7 -38.11 -7.38 -1.37
N ARG A 8 -38.97 -8.40 -1.28
CA ARG A 8 -40.43 -8.24 -1.47
C ARG A 8 -41.13 -8.26 -0.12
N SER A 9 -41.71 -7.11 0.20
CA SER A 9 -42.43 -6.77 1.43
C SER A 9 -43.66 -7.63 1.68
N PHE A 10 -43.78 -8.10 2.93
CA PHE A 10 -45.00 -8.59 3.56
C PHE A 10 -46.11 -7.53 3.49
N ARG A 11 -47.31 -7.91 3.03
CA ARG A 11 -48.54 -7.14 3.27
C ARG A 11 -49.40 -7.88 4.29
N ASP A 12 -49.74 -7.16 5.36
CA ASP A 12 -50.69 -7.52 6.40
C ASP A 12 -52.11 -7.73 5.84
N GLY A 13 -52.65 -8.92 6.07
CA GLY A 13 -54.05 -9.26 5.84
C GLY A 13 -54.84 -9.14 7.14
N VAL A 14 -55.59 -8.05 7.25
CA VAL A 14 -56.51 -7.72 8.34
C VAL A 14 -57.56 -8.82 8.56
N VAL A 15 -57.57 -9.36 9.78
CA VAL A 15 -58.53 -10.34 10.30
C VAL A 15 -59.90 -9.68 10.50
N LYS A 16 -60.93 -10.14 9.76
CA LYS A 16 -62.34 -9.81 10.02
C LYS A 16 -62.97 -10.88 10.91
N LYS A 17 -63.43 -10.50 12.11
CA LYS A 17 -64.28 -11.33 12.98
C LYS A 17 -65.77 -11.13 12.61
N PRO A 18 -66.60 -12.20 12.56
CA PRO A 18 -68.06 -12.04 12.56
C PRO A 18 -68.62 -11.93 13.99
N CYS A 19 -69.70 -11.16 14.08
CA CYS A 19 -70.42 -10.68 15.26
C CYS A 19 -70.91 -11.74 16.25
N SER A 20 -70.93 -11.34 17.52
CA SER A 20 -71.62 -11.99 18.64
C SER A 20 -73.15 -11.83 18.57
N ARG A 21 -73.87 -12.94 18.77
CA ARG A 21 -75.32 -13.01 19.06
C ARG A 21 -75.64 -12.32 20.39
N LYS A 22 -76.65 -11.44 20.41
CA LYS A 22 -77.37 -11.00 21.61
C LYS A 22 -78.72 -11.73 21.67
N ALA A 23 -79.09 -12.17 22.87
CA ALA A 23 -80.31 -12.92 23.15
C ALA A 23 -81.30 -12.08 23.99
N LEU A 24 -82.59 -12.14 23.59
CA LEU A 24 -83.84 -12.04 24.39
C LEU A 24 -84.18 -10.67 25.04
N PRO A 25 -85.47 -10.30 25.26
CA PRO A 25 -86.56 -11.07 25.90
C PRO A 25 -87.88 -11.17 25.10
N LEU A 26 -88.60 -12.30 25.16
CA LEU A 26 -89.67 -12.64 26.13
C LEU A 26 -90.92 -11.74 26.02
N ASN A 27 -91.89 -12.15 25.18
CA ASN A 27 -93.24 -11.59 25.21
C ASN A 27 -94.24 -12.63 25.70
N ARG A 28 -94.96 -12.19 26.74
CA ARG A 28 -95.99 -12.89 27.51
C ARG A 28 -97.22 -13.18 26.68
N SER A 29 -97.78 -14.35 26.95
CA SER A 29 -99.16 -14.75 26.70
C SER A 29 -100.13 -13.99 27.62
N ALA A 30 -101.23 -13.51 27.04
CA ALA A 30 -102.46 -13.20 27.76
C ALA A 30 -103.62 -13.36 26.77
N PHE A 31 -104.66 -14.08 27.20
CA PHE A 31 -106.10 -13.83 26.98
C PHE A 31 -106.87 -15.14 27.13
N SER A 32 -107.45 -15.31 28.31
CA SER A 32 -108.51 -16.26 28.62
C SER A 32 -109.82 -15.50 28.83
N GLY A 33 -110.92 -16.13 28.43
CA GLY A 33 -112.20 -16.10 29.14
C GLY A 33 -113.03 -14.81 29.08
N VAL A 34 -113.96 -14.75 28.13
CA VAL A 34 -115.19 -13.95 28.28
C VAL A 34 -116.36 -14.92 28.39
N GLN A 35 -116.80 -15.16 29.64
CA GLN A 35 -118.14 -15.64 29.95
C GLN A 35 -119.07 -14.41 30.02
N LYS A 36 -120.24 -14.48 29.38
CA LYS A 36 -121.33 -13.51 29.56
C LYS A 36 -122.61 -14.26 29.89
N GLY A 37 -123.17 -13.92 31.05
CA GLY A 37 -124.45 -14.41 31.55
C GLY A 37 -125.66 -13.73 30.89
N SER A 38 -126.79 -14.39 31.10
CA SER A 38 -128.20 -14.17 30.67
C SER A 38 -128.79 -12.78 31.04
N PRO A 39 -129.96 -12.38 30.49
CA PRO A 39 -131.21 -12.66 31.22
C PRO A 39 -132.46 -12.99 30.38
N ARG A 40 -133.43 -13.61 31.07
CA ARG A 40 -134.85 -13.85 30.73
C ARG A 40 -135.61 -12.58 30.32
N SER A 41 -136.69 -12.70 29.54
CA SER A 41 -138.08 -12.54 30.03
C SER A 41 -139.15 -12.38 28.91
N CYS A 42 -140.25 -13.10 29.13
CA CYS A 42 -141.67 -12.89 28.79
C CYS A 42 -142.22 -12.77 27.35
N TYR A 43 -143.44 -13.30 27.28
CA TYR A 43 -144.28 -13.65 26.16
C TYR A 43 -144.98 -12.44 25.53
N SER A 44 -145.20 -12.51 24.22
CA SER A 44 -146.37 -11.92 23.55
C SER A 44 -146.68 -12.77 22.32
N SER A 45 -147.66 -13.66 22.48
CA SER A 45 -148.29 -14.43 21.40
C SER A 45 -149.21 -13.48 20.64
N THR A 46 -149.05 -13.28 19.32
CA THR A 46 -149.86 -13.87 18.23
C THR A 46 -149.57 -13.07 16.94
N PRO A 47 -149.90 -13.52 15.70
CA PRO A 47 -150.19 -14.86 15.20
C PRO A 47 -149.37 -15.15 13.91
N ALA A 48 -148.04 -15.23 14.02
CA ALA A 48 -147.18 -15.85 12.98
C ALA A 48 -146.27 -16.95 13.57
N SER A 49 -146.55 -17.32 14.83
CA SER A 49 -145.70 -18.20 15.64
C SER A 49 -145.77 -19.67 15.20
N HIS A 50 -146.86 -20.11 14.57
CA HIS A 50 -147.00 -21.51 14.15
C HIS A 50 -146.21 -21.86 12.87
N SER A 51 -145.98 -20.88 11.97
CA SER A 51 -145.12 -21.09 10.80
C SER A 51 -143.64 -20.97 11.15
N TRP A 52 -143.25 -20.01 12.01
CA TRP A 52 -141.88 -19.83 12.48
C TRP A 52 -141.40 -20.93 13.43
N THR A 53 -142.21 -21.43 14.35
CA THR A 53 -141.82 -22.60 15.18
C THR A 53 -141.72 -23.87 14.36
N ARG A 54 -142.61 -24.11 13.38
CA ARG A 54 -142.51 -25.23 12.44
C ARG A 54 -141.32 -25.10 11.49
N HIS A 55 -141.04 -23.91 10.97
CA HIS A 55 -139.88 -23.64 10.13
C HIS A 55 -138.58 -23.81 10.91
N ARG A 56 -138.50 -23.29 12.14
CA ARG A 56 -137.34 -23.43 13.03
C ARG A 56 -137.14 -24.88 13.50
N LEU A 57 -138.20 -25.64 13.76
CA LEU A 57 -138.12 -27.09 14.04
C LEU A 57 -137.70 -27.89 12.81
N ARG A 58 -138.22 -27.56 11.61
CA ARG A 58 -137.78 -28.16 10.35
C ARG A 58 -136.32 -27.82 10.06
N GLU A 59 -135.89 -26.59 10.30
CA GLU A 59 -134.52 -26.12 10.11
C GLU A 59 -133.56 -26.73 11.13
N LEU A 60 -133.96 -26.86 12.40
CA LEU A 60 -133.20 -27.58 13.42
C LEU A 60 -133.09 -29.07 13.08
N ARG A 61 -134.18 -29.70 12.60
CA ARG A 61 -134.13 -31.07 12.06
C ARG A 61 -133.18 -31.16 10.88
N SER A 62 -133.27 -30.27 9.90
CA SER A 62 -132.38 -30.24 8.73
C SER A 62 -130.92 -29.99 9.13
N ARG A 63 -130.63 -29.10 10.09
CA ARG A 63 -129.27 -28.88 10.61
C ARG A 63 -128.75 -30.08 11.41
N CYS A 64 -129.59 -30.76 12.18
CA CYS A 64 -129.21 -31.97 12.91
C CYS A 64 -128.95 -33.15 11.97
N VAL A 65 -129.82 -33.35 10.98
CA VAL A 65 -129.66 -34.37 9.93
C VAL A 65 -128.42 -34.06 9.08
N ALA A 66 -128.23 -32.81 8.65
CA ALA A 66 -127.04 -32.38 7.92
C ALA A 66 -125.78 -32.57 8.76
N ARG A 67 -125.77 -32.26 10.06
CA ARG A 67 -124.63 -32.54 10.95
C ARG A 67 -124.35 -34.03 11.11
N LYS A 68 -125.39 -34.87 11.20
CA LYS A 68 -125.25 -36.33 11.28
C LYS A 68 -124.62 -36.90 10.00
N PHE A 69 -125.14 -36.49 8.83
CA PHE A 69 -124.61 -36.94 7.54
C PHE A 69 -123.25 -36.31 7.21
N LEU A 70 -122.98 -35.06 7.61
CA LEU A 70 -121.66 -34.44 7.50
C LEU A 70 -120.63 -35.16 8.36
N TYR A 71 -120.98 -35.51 9.60
CA TYR A 71 -120.12 -36.30 10.49
C TYR A 71 -119.84 -37.70 9.92
N LEU A 72 -120.88 -38.37 9.40
CA LEU A 72 -120.73 -39.66 8.71
C LEU A 72 -119.87 -39.54 7.44
N TRP A 73 -120.06 -38.48 6.64
CA TRP A 73 -119.28 -38.23 5.44
C TRP A 73 -117.81 -37.98 5.78
N ILE A 74 -117.48 -37.09 6.72
CA ILE A 74 -116.10 -36.84 7.19
C ILE A 74 -115.46 -38.14 7.71
N ARG A 75 -116.22 -38.97 8.44
CA ARG A 75 -115.75 -40.24 8.99
C ARG A 75 -115.55 -41.32 7.92
N MET A 76 -116.34 -41.33 6.85
CA MET A 76 -116.19 -42.26 5.74
C MET A 76 -115.10 -41.83 4.74
N THR A 77 -114.91 -40.53 4.51
CA THR A 77 -113.92 -40.01 3.55
C THR A 77 -112.50 -39.95 4.13
N PHE A 78 -112.35 -39.64 5.41
CA PHE A 78 -111.04 -39.50 6.05
C PHE A 78 -110.76 -40.57 7.13
N GLY A 79 -111.71 -41.46 7.39
CA GLY A 79 -111.55 -42.56 8.35
C GLY A 79 -111.49 -42.08 9.82
N ARG A 80 -110.67 -42.75 10.64
CA ARG A 80 -110.47 -42.42 12.08
C ARG A 80 -109.57 -41.19 12.31
N VAL A 81 -108.86 -40.69 11.30
CA VAL A 81 -107.86 -39.63 11.46
C VAL A 81 -108.32 -38.36 10.75
N THR A 82 -108.35 -37.26 11.48
CA THR A 82 -108.72 -35.95 10.91
C THR A 82 -107.60 -35.40 10.01
N PRO A 83 -107.93 -34.69 8.91
CA PRO A 83 -106.92 -34.10 8.01
C PRO A 83 -105.91 -33.18 8.71
N SER A 84 -106.34 -32.44 9.73
CA SER A 84 -105.46 -31.61 10.56
C SER A 84 -104.42 -32.44 11.31
N ARG A 85 -104.81 -33.62 11.82
CA ARG A 85 -103.91 -34.53 12.53
C ARG A 85 -102.94 -35.23 11.60
N ALA A 86 -103.36 -35.54 10.36
CA ALA A 86 -102.48 -36.05 9.32
C ALA A 86 -101.43 -35.01 8.87
N ARG A 87 -101.83 -33.75 8.67
CA ARG A 87 -100.91 -32.64 8.36
C ARG A 87 -99.89 -32.41 9.47
N LEU A 88 -100.35 -32.32 10.72
CA LEU A 88 -99.46 -32.18 11.87
C LEU A 88 -98.46 -33.34 11.98
N PHE A 89 -98.91 -34.58 11.75
CA PHE A 89 -98.01 -35.73 11.76
C PHE A 89 -96.99 -35.68 10.62
N HIS A 90 -97.39 -35.23 9.42
CA HIS A 90 -96.50 -35.07 8.28
C HIS A 90 -95.47 -33.95 8.51
N GLU A 91 -95.92 -32.79 8.99
CA GLU A 91 -95.05 -31.67 9.38
C GLU A 91 -94.06 -32.10 10.46
N GLN A 92 -94.53 -32.82 11.49
CA GLN A 92 -93.68 -33.35 12.55
C GLN A 92 -92.65 -34.35 12.00
N ARG A 93 -93.03 -35.22 11.07
CA ARG A 93 -92.10 -36.17 10.41
C ARG A 93 -91.05 -35.45 9.55
N ILE A 94 -91.44 -34.40 8.81
CA ILE A 94 -90.49 -33.59 8.03
C ILE A 94 -89.53 -32.87 8.96
N LEU A 95 -90.04 -32.21 10.01
CA LEU A 95 -89.22 -31.51 10.99
C LEU A 95 -88.23 -32.46 11.66
N GLN A 96 -88.64 -33.68 12.02
CA GLN A 96 -87.73 -34.67 12.60
C GLN A 96 -86.61 -35.07 11.62
N LYS A 97 -86.91 -35.25 10.34
CA LYS A 97 -85.88 -35.57 9.32
C LYS A 97 -84.90 -34.42 9.14
N VAL A 98 -85.41 -33.22 8.85
CA VAL A 98 -84.59 -32.03 8.61
C VAL A 98 -83.76 -31.68 9.85
N PHE A 99 -84.34 -31.79 11.04
CA PHE A 99 -83.61 -31.54 12.28
C PHE A 99 -82.56 -32.62 12.56
N GLY A 100 -82.82 -33.87 12.18
CA GLY A 100 -81.84 -34.95 12.23
C GLY A 100 -80.64 -34.68 11.31
N GLU A 101 -80.91 -34.37 10.03
CA GLU A 101 -79.88 -34.05 9.04
C GLU A 101 -79.07 -32.80 9.44
N TRP A 102 -79.76 -31.72 9.83
CA TRP A 102 -79.12 -30.51 10.33
C TRP A 102 -78.22 -30.78 11.55
N ARG A 103 -78.67 -31.66 12.45
CA ARG A 103 -77.89 -32.03 13.64
C ARG A 103 -76.61 -32.76 13.24
N GLU A 104 -76.68 -33.70 12.30
CA GLU A 104 -75.49 -34.41 11.80
C GLU A 104 -74.52 -33.47 11.08
N GLU A 105 -75.01 -32.59 10.18
CA GLU A 105 -74.18 -31.59 9.50
C GLU A 105 -73.52 -30.62 10.50
N TRP A 106 -74.27 -30.20 11.52
CA TRP A 106 -73.73 -29.36 12.59
C TRP A 106 -72.63 -30.10 13.37
N TRP A 107 -72.83 -31.38 13.69
CA TRP A 107 -71.82 -32.20 14.38
C TRP A 107 -70.55 -32.37 13.55
N VAL A 108 -70.68 -32.65 12.25
CA VAL A 108 -69.55 -32.77 11.32
C VAL A 108 -68.81 -31.45 11.23
N SER A 109 -69.52 -30.35 10.97
CA SER A 109 -68.94 -28.99 10.88
C SER A 109 -68.18 -28.62 12.15
N GLN A 110 -68.75 -28.91 13.32
CA GLN A 110 -68.13 -28.60 14.61
C GLN A 110 -66.90 -29.47 14.88
N ARG A 111 -66.90 -30.73 14.41
CA ARG A 111 -65.75 -31.64 14.51
C ARG A 111 -64.63 -31.21 13.57
N GLU A 112 -64.95 -30.90 12.32
CA GLU A 112 -64.01 -30.39 11.32
C GLU A 112 -63.37 -29.09 11.78
N TRP A 113 -64.18 -28.14 12.27
CA TRP A 113 -63.67 -26.88 12.81
C TRP A 113 -62.63 -27.10 13.93
N LYS A 114 -62.90 -28.00 14.88
CA LYS A 114 -61.92 -28.33 15.94
C LYS A 114 -60.64 -28.95 15.40
N LEU A 115 -60.74 -29.79 14.37
CA LEU A 115 -59.57 -30.40 13.72
C LEU A 115 -58.75 -29.37 12.95
N CYS A 116 -59.40 -28.49 12.19
CA CYS A 116 -58.74 -27.39 11.48
C CYS A 116 -57.98 -26.49 12.45
N VAL A 117 -58.60 -26.07 13.56
CA VAL A 117 -57.92 -25.23 14.57
C VAL A 117 -56.68 -25.93 15.14
N ARG A 118 -56.76 -27.25 15.41
CA ARG A 118 -55.59 -28.03 15.89
C ARG A 118 -54.50 -28.12 14.82
N ALA A 119 -54.88 -28.39 13.57
CA ALA A 119 -53.95 -28.46 12.45
C ALA A 119 -53.24 -27.11 12.25
N ASP A 120 -53.98 -26.00 12.31
CA ASP A 120 -53.43 -24.65 12.19
C ASP A 120 -52.44 -24.34 13.31
N CYS A 121 -52.79 -24.66 14.56
CA CYS A 121 -51.90 -24.49 15.70
C CYS A 121 -50.61 -25.32 15.55
N HIS A 122 -50.74 -26.58 15.14
CA HIS A 122 -49.60 -27.46 14.92
C HIS A 122 -48.71 -26.95 13.77
N TYR A 123 -49.32 -26.52 12.66
CA TYR A 123 -48.61 -25.99 11.51
C TYR A 123 -47.82 -24.72 11.87
N ARG A 124 -48.44 -23.79 12.60
CA ARG A 124 -47.77 -22.57 13.09
C ARG A 124 -46.58 -22.91 13.99
N TYR A 125 -46.75 -23.84 14.93
CA TYR A 125 -45.66 -24.27 15.82
C TYR A 125 -44.53 -24.95 15.05
N TYR A 126 -44.86 -25.82 14.09
CA TYR A 126 -43.89 -26.46 13.20
C TYR A 126 -43.10 -25.42 12.40
N LEU A 127 -43.77 -24.43 11.81
CA LEU A 127 -43.11 -23.34 11.08
C LEU A 127 -42.17 -22.55 11.99
N TYR A 128 -42.59 -22.17 13.19
CA TYR A 128 -41.71 -21.48 14.14
C TYR A 128 -40.51 -22.34 14.53
N SER A 129 -40.71 -23.64 14.78
CA SER A 129 -39.62 -24.58 15.06
C SER A 129 -38.63 -24.65 13.90
N LEU A 130 -39.11 -24.71 12.65
CA LEU A 130 -38.28 -24.75 11.45
C LEU A 130 -37.51 -23.44 11.23
N MET A 131 -38.18 -22.29 11.40
CA MET A 131 -37.56 -20.97 11.34
C MET A 131 -36.49 -20.82 12.42
N PHE A 132 -36.76 -21.28 13.64
CA PHE A 132 -35.80 -21.21 14.72
C PHE A 132 -34.58 -22.10 14.49
N LYS A 133 -34.78 -23.32 13.99
CA LYS A 133 -33.68 -24.22 13.61
C LYS A 133 -32.79 -23.61 12.52
N SER A 134 -33.40 -23.10 11.45
CA SER A 134 -32.68 -22.46 10.35
C SER A 134 -31.95 -21.18 10.81
N TRP A 135 -32.59 -20.37 11.65
CA TRP A 135 -31.95 -19.21 12.27
C TRP A 135 -30.74 -19.61 13.12
N LYS A 136 -30.86 -20.66 13.96
CA LYS A 136 -29.74 -21.15 14.77
C LYS A 136 -28.57 -21.61 13.90
N THR A 137 -28.84 -22.33 12.81
CA THR A 137 -27.78 -22.74 11.87
C THR A 137 -27.13 -21.55 11.19
N PHE A 138 -27.92 -20.55 10.78
CA PHE A 138 -27.41 -19.32 10.19
C PHE A 138 -26.51 -18.55 11.17
N VAL A 139 -26.93 -18.39 12.42
CA VAL A 139 -26.12 -17.73 13.45
C VAL A 139 -24.81 -18.47 13.70
N HIS A 140 -24.82 -19.80 13.74
CA HIS A 140 -23.59 -20.60 13.85
C HIS A 140 -22.68 -20.41 12.63
N GLN A 141 -23.21 -20.47 11.42
CA GLN A 141 -22.43 -20.22 10.20
C GLN A 141 -21.82 -18.81 10.22
N GLN A 142 -22.61 -17.80 10.59
CA GLN A 142 -22.14 -16.42 10.66
C GLN A 142 -21.06 -16.23 11.73
N GLN A 143 -21.17 -16.95 12.86
CA GLN A 143 -20.17 -16.92 13.91
C GLN A 143 -18.85 -17.57 13.45
N GLU A 144 -18.91 -18.70 12.75
CA GLU A 144 -17.71 -19.35 12.20
C GLU A 144 -17.04 -18.51 11.12
N LEU A 145 -17.82 -17.86 10.24
CA LEU A 145 -17.29 -16.90 9.27
C LEU A 145 -16.56 -15.75 9.97
N ARG A 146 -17.17 -15.14 10.99
CA ARG A 146 -16.54 -14.07 11.79
C ARG A 146 -15.26 -14.52 12.47
N LYS A 147 -15.24 -15.72 13.07
CA LYS A 147 -14.04 -16.31 13.67
C LYS A 147 -12.96 -16.52 12.60
N GLY A 148 -13.33 -16.99 11.42
CA GLY A 148 -12.43 -17.16 10.27
C GLY A 148 -11.77 -15.84 9.87
N LEU A 149 -12.56 -14.77 9.71
CA LEU A 149 -12.05 -13.43 9.39
C LEU A 149 -11.10 -12.90 10.47
N GLN A 150 -11.47 -13.03 11.75
CA GLN A 150 -10.60 -12.61 12.86
C GLN A 150 -9.27 -13.38 12.88
N ARG A 151 -9.27 -14.68 12.56
CA ARG A 151 -8.04 -15.48 12.44
C ARG A 151 -7.17 -14.98 11.28
N ALA A 152 -7.79 -14.68 10.13
CA ALA A 152 -7.08 -14.16 8.96
C ALA A 152 -6.43 -12.79 9.25
N GLU A 153 -7.15 -11.87 9.89
CA GLU A 153 -6.65 -10.55 10.29
C GLU A 153 -5.48 -10.67 11.29
N ARG A 154 -5.62 -11.53 12.31
CA ARG A 154 -4.52 -11.82 13.25
C ARG A 154 -3.30 -12.42 12.55
N HIS A 155 -3.52 -13.25 11.54
CA HIS A 155 -2.42 -13.82 10.76
C HIS A 155 -1.73 -12.73 9.92
N ASP A 156 -2.50 -11.91 9.21
CA ASP A 156 -1.99 -10.82 8.37
C ASP A 156 -1.18 -9.80 9.19
N THR A 157 -1.72 -9.33 10.32
CA THR A 157 -1.00 -8.43 11.24
C THR A 157 0.32 -9.04 11.73
N LYS A 158 0.31 -10.32 12.11
CA LYS A 158 1.54 -11.04 12.51
C LYS A 158 2.55 -11.17 11.36
N GLN A 159 2.09 -11.42 10.13
CA GLN A 159 2.96 -11.50 8.96
C GLN A 159 3.57 -10.13 8.61
N LYS A 160 2.77 -9.06 8.63
CA LYS A 160 3.25 -7.69 8.41
C LYS A 160 4.35 -7.31 9.40
N ILE A 161 4.16 -7.62 10.69
CA ILE A 161 5.17 -7.39 11.73
C ILE A 161 6.45 -8.19 11.42
N ARG A 162 6.33 -9.48 11.08
CA ARG A 162 7.50 -10.30 10.72
C ARG A 162 8.24 -9.75 9.51
N GLN A 163 7.52 -9.29 8.49
CA GLN A 163 8.11 -8.73 7.28
C GLN A 163 8.81 -7.40 7.57
N ALA A 164 8.18 -6.52 8.37
CA ALA A 164 8.80 -5.28 8.82
C ALA A 164 10.09 -5.55 9.61
N TRP A 165 10.09 -6.53 10.51
CA TRP A 165 11.30 -6.95 11.25
C TRP A 165 12.40 -7.46 10.33
N LYS A 166 12.08 -8.31 9.34
CA LYS A 166 13.05 -8.78 8.34
C LYS A 166 13.65 -7.61 7.54
N SER A 167 12.81 -6.71 7.04
CA SER A 167 13.26 -5.52 6.31
C SER A 167 14.12 -4.61 7.18
N TRP A 168 13.76 -4.43 8.46
CA TRP A 168 14.54 -3.66 9.42
C TRP A 168 15.92 -4.28 9.69
N LEU A 169 16.00 -5.60 9.83
CA LEU A 169 17.28 -6.31 9.96
C LEU A 169 18.18 -6.10 8.74
N ILE A 170 17.62 -6.24 7.52
CA ILE A 170 18.35 -5.98 6.28
C ILE A 170 18.85 -4.53 6.24
N TYR A 171 17.98 -3.57 6.60
CA TYR A 171 18.35 -2.16 6.69
C TYR A 171 19.49 -1.92 7.68
N MET A 172 19.44 -2.52 8.87
CA MET A 172 20.46 -2.36 9.90
C MET A 172 21.83 -2.90 9.44
N VAL A 173 21.85 -4.07 8.79
CA VAL A 173 23.07 -4.64 8.22
C VAL A 173 23.62 -3.73 7.11
N ALA A 174 22.78 -3.31 6.16
CA ALA A 174 23.17 -2.41 5.08
C ALA A 174 23.68 -1.06 5.61
N ARG A 175 23.07 -0.53 6.67
CA ARG A 175 23.51 0.70 7.32
C ARG A 175 24.87 0.54 7.98
N ARG A 176 25.11 -0.60 8.67
CA ARG A 176 26.39 -0.90 9.30
C ARG A 176 27.51 -1.07 8.28
N THR A 177 27.26 -1.83 7.20
CA THR A 177 28.25 -2.03 6.12
C THR A 177 28.57 -0.71 5.43
N LYS A 178 27.57 0.12 5.13
CA LYS A 178 27.78 1.46 4.55
C LYS A 178 28.65 2.34 5.46
N ARG A 179 28.39 2.35 6.77
CA ARG A 179 29.21 3.11 7.72
C ARG A 179 30.64 2.58 7.79
N GLN A 180 30.82 1.26 7.78
CA GLN A 180 32.14 0.65 7.75
C GLN A 180 32.91 1.01 6.48
N MET A 181 32.28 0.94 5.31
CA MET A 181 32.87 1.36 4.02
C MET A 181 33.26 2.84 4.02
N GLN A 182 32.45 3.71 4.63
CA GLN A 182 32.80 5.13 4.76
C GLN A 182 34.03 5.34 5.64
N ASN A 183 34.10 4.64 6.78
CA ASN A 183 35.25 4.73 7.67
C ASN A 183 36.53 4.23 6.99
N THR A 184 36.48 3.07 6.32
CA THR A 184 37.64 2.53 5.60
C THR A 184 38.08 3.44 4.45
N ALA A 185 37.13 4.04 3.72
CA ALA A 185 37.45 5.02 2.68
C ALA A 185 38.12 6.29 3.24
N LEU A 186 37.67 6.77 4.41
CA LEU A 186 38.30 7.91 5.09
C LEU A 186 39.70 7.59 5.58
N GLU A 187 39.90 6.42 6.19
CA GLU A 187 41.21 5.94 6.61
C GLU A 187 42.16 5.79 5.42
N PHE A 188 41.68 5.20 4.32
CA PHE A 188 42.45 5.09 3.09
C PHE A 188 42.84 6.46 2.53
N ARG A 189 41.92 7.42 2.51
CA ARG A 189 42.22 8.80 2.09
C ARG A 189 43.27 9.45 2.98
N ARG A 190 43.15 9.32 4.31
CA ARG A 190 44.12 9.85 5.28
C ARG A 190 45.51 9.25 5.03
N GLN A 191 45.60 7.92 4.93
CA GLN A 191 46.86 7.23 4.65
C GLN A 191 47.45 7.63 3.30
N SER A 192 46.62 7.75 2.26
CA SER A 192 47.06 8.14 0.92
C SER A 192 47.66 9.54 0.90
N VAL A 193 47.02 10.50 1.57
CA VAL A 193 47.52 11.88 1.70
C VAL A 193 48.88 11.88 2.43
N LEU A 194 48.99 11.16 3.55
CA LEU A 194 50.26 11.04 4.28
C LEU A 194 51.37 10.42 3.43
N ARG A 195 51.08 9.31 2.74
CA ARG A 195 52.04 8.64 1.84
C ARG A 195 52.47 9.54 0.69
N PHE A 196 51.54 10.29 0.11
CA PHE A 196 51.83 11.24 -0.97
C PHE A 196 52.80 12.33 -0.52
N TRP A 197 52.51 13.00 0.60
CA TRP A 197 53.37 14.06 1.12
C TRP A 197 54.73 13.52 1.59
N TRP A 198 54.76 12.35 2.23
CA TRP A 198 56.02 11.69 2.59
C TRP A 198 56.88 11.37 1.37
N ARG A 199 56.27 10.87 0.29
CA ARG A 199 56.96 10.61 -0.98
C ARG A 199 57.48 11.92 -1.60
N LYS A 200 56.67 12.98 -1.59
CA LYS A 200 57.07 14.29 -2.12
C LYS A 200 58.24 14.91 -1.34
N TRP A 201 58.21 14.81 0.00
CA TRP A 201 59.29 15.25 0.87
C TRP A 201 60.58 14.45 0.60
N ARG A 202 60.51 13.12 0.55
CA ARG A 202 61.68 12.27 0.21
C ARG A 202 62.27 12.60 -1.16
N TRP A 203 61.41 12.82 -2.16
CA TRP A 203 61.86 13.24 -3.49
C TRP A 203 62.59 14.58 -3.43
N ARG A 204 62.03 15.60 -2.74
CA ARG A 204 62.71 16.90 -2.56
C ARG A 204 64.03 16.78 -1.80
N LEU A 205 64.08 15.94 -0.78
CA LEU A 205 65.31 15.69 -0.03
C LEU A 205 66.39 15.06 -0.92
N GLY A 206 66.02 14.05 -1.72
CA GLY A 206 66.92 13.43 -2.68
C GLY A 206 67.43 14.41 -3.73
N GLN A 207 66.55 15.28 -4.25
CA GLN A 207 66.94 16.36 -5.16
C GLN A 207 67.95 17.32 -4.50
N ALA A 208 67.67 17.80 -3.28
CA ALA A 208 68.58 18.68 -2.57
C ALA A 208 69.96 18.04 -2.30
N HIS A 209 70.00 16.73 -2.04
CA HIS A 209 71.27 16.01 -1.91
C HIS A 209 72.02 15.92 -3.25
N ALA A 210 71.32 15.64 -4.35
CA ALA A 210 71.89 15.63 -5.69
C ALA A 210 72.44 17.01 -6.08
N ASP A 211 71.67 18.08 -5.85
CA ASP A 211 72.08 19.46 -6.13
C ASP A 211 73.34 19.84 -5.33
N ARG A 212 73.39 19.49 -4.04
CA ARG A 212 74.58 19.71 -3.20
C ARG A 212 75.78 18.93 -3.71
N ALA A 213 75.59 17.67 -4.12
CA ALA A 213 76.67 16.85 -4.68
C ALA A 213 77.19 17.45 -6.00
N LEU A 214 76.29 17.93 -6.87
CA LEU A 214 76.64 18.61 -8.12
C LEU A 214 77.40 19.91 -7.85
N LEU A 215 76.94 20.74 -6.91
CA LEU A 215 77.66 21.97 -6.53
C LEU A 215 79.04 21.65 -5.95
N ALA A 216 79.15 20.65 -5.07
CA ALA A 216 80.44 20.23 -4.51
C ALA A 216 81.39 19.71 -5.61
N ALA A 217 80.88 18.93 -6.56
CA ALA A 217 81.65 18.47 -7.72
C ALA A 217 82.09 19.65 -8.60
N ALA A 218 81.20 20.61 -8.86
CA ALA A 218 81.50 21.80 -9.65
C ALA A 218 82.58 22.68 -8.99
N VAL A 219 82.52 22.87 -7.66
CA VAL A 219 83.54 23.61 -6.91
C VAL A 219 84.89 22.89 -6.97
N LYS A 220 84.92 21.57 -6.76
CA LYS A 220 86.15 20.77 -6.90
C LYS A 220 86.74 20.88 -8.31
N HIS A 221 85.91 20.72 -9.33
CA HIS A 221 86.32 20.86 -10.73
C HIS A 221 86.87 22.26 -11.03
N ARG A 222 86.21 23.31 -10.55
CA ARG A 222 86.67 24.70 -10.70
C ARG A 222 88.00 24.94 -10.00
N ALA A 223 88.18 24.44 -8.78
CA ALA A 223 89.44 24.56 -8.05
C ALA A 223 90.59 23.90 -8.81
N LEU A 224 90.39 22.68 -9.33
CA LEU A 224 91.38 21.97 -10.15
C LEU A 224 91.68 22.72 -11.45
N SER A 225 90.65 23.22 -12.13
CA SER A 225 90.82 24.00 -13.36
C SER A 225 91.64 25.27 -13.12
N LEU A 226 91.39 25.98 -12.02
CA LEU A 226 92.18 27.16 -11.63
C LEU A 226 93.63 26.81 -11.32
N GLN A 227 93.87 25.69 -10.62
CA GLN A 227 95.24 25.20 -10.36
C GLN A 227 95.99 24.90 -11.65
N LEU A 228 95.34 24.21 -12.60
CA LEU A 228 95.91 23.90 -13.91
C LEU A 228 96.18 25.15 -14.74
N GLN A 229 95.26 26.12 -14.74
CA GLN A 229 95.46 27.42 -15.40
C GLN A 229 96.61 28.23 -14.79
N ALA A 230 96.72 28.24 -13.46
CA ALA A 230 97.83 28.90 -12.78
C ALA A 230 99.17 28.22 -13.12
N TRP A 231 99.19 26.89 -13.18
CA TRP A 231 100.36 26.11 -13.57
C TRP A 231 100.78 26.37 -15.03
N SER A 232 99.83 26.37 -15.98
CA SER A 232 100.14 26.66 -17.39
C SER A 232 100.69 28.07 -17.56
N ARG A 233 100.08 29.06 -16.90
CA ARG A 233 100.57 30.45 -16.88
C ARG A 233 101.96 30.54 -16.27
N TRP A 234 102.24 29.82 -15.18
CA TRP A 234 103.58 29.79 -14.59
C TRP A 234 104.61 29.17 -15.54
N GLN A 235 104.28 28.08 -16.23
CA GLN A 235 105.16 27.48 -17.23
C GLN A 235 105.44 28.43 -18.40
N GLU A 236 104.41 29.12 -18.91
CA GLU A 236 104.57 30.14 -19.94
C GLU A 236 105.51 31.26 -19.47
N GLN A 237 105.33 31.77 -18.25
CA GLN A 237 106.22 32.78 -17.66
C GLN A 237 107.65 32.28 -17.49
N LEU A 238 107.84 31.03 -17.06
CA LEU A 238 109.17 30.43 -16.94
C LEU A 238 109.86 30.31 -18.31
N LEU A 239 109.14 29.87 -19.33
CA LEU A 239 109.65 29.80 -20.70
C LEU A 239 109.98 31.21 -21.24
N ASN A 240 109.15 32.20 -20.97
CA ASN A 240 109.42 33.60 -21.36
C ASN A 240 110.68 34.14 -20.67
N ARG A 241 110.82 33.96 -19.35
CA ARG A 241 112.04 34.34 -18.61
C ARG A 241 113.29 33.65 -19.15
N ARG A 242 113.19 32.36 -19.49
CA ARG A 242 114.29 31.63 -20.13
C ARG A 242 114.60 32.21 -21.51
N ARG A 243 113.59 32.54 -22.32
CA ARG A 243 113.80 33.18 -23.63
C ARG A 243 114.46 34.56 -23.49
N GLU A 244 114.05 35.35 -22.51
CA GLU A 244 114.65 36.65 -22.21
C GLU A 244 116.11 36.52 -21.76
N SER A 245 116.42 35.59 -20.84
CA SER A 245 117.80 35.34 -20.44
C SER A 245 118.67 34.85 -21.60
N TRP A 246 118.13 33.98 -22.47
CA TRP A 246 118.79 33.59 -23.71
C TRP A 246 119.04 34.78 -24.63
N LYS A 247 118.07 35.68 -24.82
CA LYS A 247 118.25 36.93 -25.60
C LYS A 247 119.35 37.81 -25.01
N VAL A 248 119.43 37.92 -23.68
CA VAL A 248 120.49 38.68 -23.01
C VAL A 248 121.86 38.01 -23.21
N VAL A 249 121.96 36.69 -23.03
CA VAL A 249 123.20 35.94 -23.25
C VAL A 249 123.65 36.02 -24.71
N THR A 250 122.75 35.92 -25.68
CA THR A 250 123.08 36.07 -27.10
C THR A 250 123.49 37.51 -27.42
N ALA A 251 122.82 38.52 -26.86
CA ALA A 251 123.22 39.92 -27.00
C ALA A 251 124.63 40.19 -26.43
N VAL A 252 124.96 39.64 -25.25
CA VAL A 252 126.29 39.76 -24.64
C VAL A 252 127.36 39.06 -25.48
N ARG A 253 127.11 37.82 -25.95
CA ARG A 253 128.05 37.11 -26.84
C ARG A 253 128.25 37.87 -28.15
N HIS A 254 127.17 38.41 -28.71
CA HIS A 254 127.23 39.24 -29.92
C HIS A 254 128.06 40.50 -29.67
N HIS A 255 127.85 41.20 -28.56
CA HIS A 255 128.64 42.37 -28.16
C HIS A 255 130.12 42.05 -28.01
N GLN A 256 130.48 40.95 -27.34
CA GLN A 256 131.86 40.49 -27.20
C GLN A 256 132.50 40.13 -28.54
N ARG A 257 131.78 39.43 -29.43
CA ARG A 257 132.26 39.14 -30.79
C ARG A 257 132.48 40.42 -31.58
N TRP A 258 131.53 41.35 -31.52
CA TRP A 258 131.62 42.65 -32.16
C TRP A 258 132.82 43.46 -31.65
N GLN A 259 133.06 43.47 -30.33
CA GLN A 259 134.25 44.09 -29.74
C GLN A 259 135.55 43.45 -30.24
N LYS A 260 135.66 42.11 -30.24
CA LYS A 260 136.83 41.39 -30.77
C LYS A 260 137.06 41.67 -32.26
N GLN A 261 135.99 41.75 -33.04
CA GLN A 261 136.08 42.07 -34.47
C GLN A 261 136.49 43.53 -34.69
N ARG A 262 136.03 44.45 -33.85
CA ARG A 262 136.42 45.87 -33.89
C ARG A 262 137.88 46.07 -33.50
N SER A 263 138.37 45.39 -32.46
CA SER A 263 139.79 45.43 -32.08
C SER A 263 140.68 44.76 -33.14
N TRP A 264 140.24 43.67 -33.74
CA TRP A 264 140.92 43.03 -34.88
C TRP A 264 141.02 43.95 -36.10
N LYS A 265 139.92 44.64 -36.47
CA LYS A 265 139.94 45.64 -37.56
C LYS A 265 140.91 46.79 -37.27
N ALA A 266 140.87 47.35 -36.06
CA ALA A 266 141.82 48.39 -35.64
C ALA A 266 143.28 47.90 -35.67
N TRP A 267 143.53 46.63 -35.33
CA TRP A 267 144.86 46.02 -35.42
C TRP A 267 145.32 45.80 -36.88
N LEU A 268 144.42 45.41 -37.78
CA LEU A 268 144.72 45.33 -39.21
C LEU A 268 145.01 46.71 -39.82
N GLU A 269 144.25 47.74 -39.43
CA GLU A 269 144.53 49.13 -39.80
C GLU A 269 145.90 49.59 -39.28
N TYR A 270 146.23 49.29 -38.01
CA TYR A 270 147.54 49.55 -37.44
C TYR A 270 148.67 48.84 -38.21
N LEU A 271 148.50 47.56 -38.56
CA LEU A 271 149.47 46.83 -39.37
C LEU A 271 149.61 47.39 -40.79
N HIS A 272 148.52 47.87 -41.39
CA HIS A 272 148.58 48.54 -42.69
C HIS A 272 149.39 49.82 -42.60
N ILE A 273 149.15 50.65 -41.57
CA ILE A 273 149.94 51.85 -41.27
C ILE A 273 151.41 51.50 -41.04
N CYS A 274 151.70 50.41 -40.30
CA CYS A 274 153.07 49.95 -40.07
C CYS A 274 153.76 49.44 -41.34
N ARG A 275 153.04 48.76 -42.24
CA ARG A 275 153.58 48.33 -43.55
C ARG A 275 153.84 49.52 -44.47
N VAL A 276 153.00 50.56 -44.43
CA VAL A 276 153.23 51.81 -45.17
C VAL A 276 154.45 52.55 -44.61
N LYS A 277 154.59 52.67 -43.28
CA LYS A 277 155.80 53.23 -42.63
C LYS A 277 157.07 52.43 -42.95
N ARG A 278 157.01 51.10 -42.93
CA ARG A 278 158.18 50.25 -43.26
C ARG A 278 158.61 50.36 -44.72
N ARG A 279 157.67 50.62 -45.64
CA ARG A 279 157.96 50.91 -47.05
C ARG A 279 158.53 52.32 -47.24
N GLN A 280 158.17 53.28 -46.39
CA GLN A 280 158.73 54.65 -46.41
C GLN A 280 160.13 54.73 -45.79
N SER A 281 160.47 53.88 -44.80
CA SER A 281 161.81 53.80 -44.19
C SER A 281 162.83 52.99 -45.01
N ALA A 282 162.40 52.22 -46.01
CA ALA A 282 163.31 51.55 -46.95
C ALA A 282 163.66 52.43 -48.18
N ALA A 283 162.93 53.54 -48.38
CA ALA A 283 163.13 54.50 -49.47
C ALA A 283 163.85 55.79 -49.03
N SER A 284 164.24 55.90 -47.75
CA SER A 284 164.90 57.09 -47.21
C SER A 284 166.27 56.74 -46.62
N GLN A 285 167.30 56.87 -47.49
CA GLN A 285 168.57 57.56 -47.23
C GLN A 285 169.62 56.84 -46.33
N VAL A 286 170.85 56.47 -46.70
CA VAL A 286 171.79 56.86 -47.78
C VAL A 286 171.72 58.35 -48.10
N LEU A 287 172.65 59.09 -47.50
CA LEU A 287 172.96 60.53 -47.60
C LEU A 287 172.44 61.39 -46.43
N GLU A 288 173.30 61.47 -45.42
CA GLU A 288 173.61 62.63 -44.56
C GLU A 288 174.05 63.89 -45.39
N PRO A 289 174.25 65.13 -44.84
CA PRO A 289 174.55 65.51 -43.44
C PRO A 289 174.04 66.90 -42.90
N LEU A 290 174.39 67.17 -41.63
CA LEU A 290 174.64 68.44 -40.88
C LEU A 290 173.53 69.23 -40.11
N ALA A 291 173.77 69.31 -38.77
CA ALA A 291 173.64 70.44 -37.81
C ALA A 291 172.32 70.72 -37.03
N VAL A 292 172.17 70.14 -35.81
CA VAL A 292 172.22 70.71 -34.41
C VAL A 292 171.78 72.18 -34.16
N PRO A 293 171.33 72.67 -32.94
CA PRO A 293 170.82 72.08 -31.67
C PRO A 293 169.52 72.72 -31.06
N ASN A 294 168.87 72.02 -30.10
CA ASN A 294 168.67 72.40 -28.68
C ASN A 294 167.91 71.30 -27.92
#